data_AF-A0A925B9P4-F1
#
_entry.id   AF-A0A925B9P4-F1
#
_cell.length_a   1.000
_cell.length_b   1.000
_cell.length_c   1.000
_cell.angle_alpha   90.00
_cell.angle_beta   90.00
_cell.angle_gamma   90.00
#
_symmetry.space_group_name_H-M   'P 1'
#
loop_
_entity.id
_entity.type
_entity.pdbx_description
1 polymer ?
#
loop_
_entity_poly.entity_id
_entity_poly.type
_entity_poly.pdbx_seq_one_letter_code
_entity_poly.pdbx_strand_id
1 'polypeptide(L)'
;MDEELFHSLITAPDEPFPWDRLTPLSWWRAMAECPQDPLHHGEGDVATHTRMVVDELSHLCAWRDLPPAERGVLLLAALLHDVGKPATTIADDDGRITSPGHSRRGMIQTREMLWRVGIPFPLREAVCALIRWHQRPFFVIGSDDPERAVITIAQTCRCDHLAILAEADVRGRIAPTQDTTLLHVALFAEVAREAGCLTAPYPFASAHSRFEYFRKPGRTASYEAFDDTSGEIIMMSGLPGMGKDTLARREFAHLPMISLDALRTEMRVSHTDNQHGVISAAREQARVYLRRGEPFVWNATTVSREQREPIIALATEYNFRVRIAYVEVPWHAQQRQNKSRPEQVPDAAILRMMHRWEIPDEAEAHTVEFHVSHG
;
A
#
# COMPACT_ATOMS: atom_id res chain seq x y z
N MET A 1 5.69 8.89 -17.13
CA MET A 1 4.35 9.48 -17.12
C MET A 1 4.50 10.86 -16.55
N ASP A 2 4.04 11.86 -17.27
CA ASP A 2 3.92 13.24 -16.79
C ASP A 2 2.44 13.54 -16.49
N GLU A 3 2.18 14.75 -16.01
CA GLU A 3 0.84 15.22 -15.61
C GLU A 3 -0.13 15.31 -16.79
N GLU A 4 0.34 15.77 -17.95
CA GLU A 4 -0.46 15.85 -19.18
C GLU A 4 -0.95 14.45 -19.61
N LEU A 5 -0.03 13.49 -19.67
CA LEU A 5 -0.37 12.12 -19.98
C LEU A 5 -1.38 11.57 -18.97
N PHE A 6 -1.16 11.77 -17.67
CA PHE A 6 -2.08 11.29 -16.63
C PHE A 6 -3.51 11.81 -16.83
N HIS A 7 -3.69 13.12 -17.02
CA HIS A 7 -5.01 13.69 -17.23
C HIS A 7 -5.68 13.15 -18.48
N SER A 8 -4.91 12.89 -19.54
CA SER A 8 -5.45 12.30 -20.76
C SER A 8 -5.94 10.85 -20.59
N LEU A 9 -5.49 10.13 -19.56
CA LEU A 9 -5.91 8.76 -19.28
C LEU A 9 -7.23 8.67 -18.50
N ILE A 10 -7.72 9.79 -17.96
CA ILE A 10 -9.01 9.84 -17.24
C ILE A 10 -10.10 10.20 -18.24
N THR A 11 -10.61 9.20 -18.96
CA THR A 11 -11.65 9.39 -19.98
C THR A 11 -13.06 9.35 -19.40
N ALA A 12 -14.00 10.00 -20.10
CA ALA A 12 -15.41 9.79 -19.82
C ALA A 12 -15.88 8.38 -20.25
N PRO A 13 -17.00 7.86 -19.73
CA PRO A 13 -17.47 6.50 -20.06
C PRO A 13 -17.74 6.21 -21.53
N ASP A 14 -18.02 7.22 -22.34
CA ASP A 14 -18.33 7.09 -23.77
C ASP A 14 -17.16 7.52 -24.67
N GLU A 15 -16.03 7.90 -24.07
CA GLU A 15 -14.84 8.32 -24.79
C GLU A 15 -13.89 7.14 -25.00
N PRO A 16 -13.33 6.97 -26.22
CA PRO A 16 -12.37 5.91 -26.48
C PRO A 16 -11.09 6.12 -25.65
N PHE A 17 -10.57 5.04 -25.08
CA PHE A 17 -9.34 5.10 -24.30
C PHE A 17 -8.11 5.37 -25.20
N PRO A 18 -7.21 6.32 -24.86
CA PRO A 18 -6.14 6.78 -25.75
C PRO A 18 -4.90 5.88 -25.70
N TRP A 19 -5.04 4.61 -26.13
CA TRP A 19 -3.97 3.59 -26.07
C TRP A 19 -2.66 4.01 -26.75
N ASP A 20 -2.71 4.81 -27.82
CA ASP A 20 -1.52 5.28 -28.55
C ASP A 20 -0.58 6.11 -27.68
N ARG A 21 -1.11 6.76 -26.63
CA ARG A 21 -0.32 7.52 -25.66
C ARG A 21 0.52 6.60 -24.76
N LEU A 22 0.14 5.33 -24.60
CA LEU A 22 0.84 4.37 -23.76
C LEU A 22 1.94 3.62 -24.51
N THR A 23 1.79 3.39 -25.82
CA THR A 23 2.76 2.68 -26.68
C THR A 23 4.22 3.13 -26.54
N PRO A 24 4.54 4.44 -26.34
CA PRO A 24 5.91 4.88 -26.14
C PRO A 24 6.52 4.53 -24.77
N LEU A 25 5.69 4.19 -23.78
CA LEU A 25 6.11 4.04 -22.39
C LEU A 25 6.74 2.67 -22.14
N SER A 26 7.88 2.66 -21.46
CA SER A 26 8.64 1.43 -21.18
C SER A 26 7.84 0.42 -20.35
N TRP A 27 7.08 0.88 -19.36
CA TRP A 27 6.27 -0.01 -18.52
C TRP A 27 5.12 -0.67 -19.30
N TRP A 28 4.54 0.02 -20.28
CA TRP A 28 3.48 -0.54 -21.12
C TRP A 28 4.03 -1.56 -22.12
N ARG A 29 5.19 -1.27 -22.73
CA ARG A 29 5.91 -2.25 -23.58
C ARG A 29 6.27 -3.50 -22.80
N ALA A 30 6.74 -3.36 -21.56
CA ALA A 30 7.03 -4.50 -20.69
C ALA A 30 5.78 -5.35 -20.41
N MET A 31 4.58 -4.76 -20.31
CA MET A 31 3.32 -5.51 -20.20
C MET A 31 2.99 -6.24 -21.50
N ALA A 32 3.20 -5.61 -22.66
CA ALA A 32 2.96 -6.24 -23.97
C ALA A 32 3.92 -7.40 -24.28
N GLU A 33 5.13 -7.35 -23.73
CA GLU A 33 6.14 -8.41 -23.84
C GLU A 33 5.99 -9.50 -22.77
N CYS A 34 5.14 -9.31 -21.77
CA CYS A 34 4.97 -10.22 -20.64
C CYS A 34 3.88 -11.27 -20.97
N PRO A 35 4.25 -12.54 -21.19
CA PRO A 35 3.28 -13.59 -21.49
C PRO A 35 2.48 -13.98 -20.25
N GLN A 36 1.31 -14.53 -20.47
CA GLN A 36 0.44 -15.06 -19.43
C GLN A 36 0.15 -16.55 -19.64
N ASP A 37 -0.36 -17.19 -18.59
CA ASP A 37 -0.75 -18.59 -18.64
C ASP A 37 -1.92 -18.81 -19.62
N PRO A 38 -1.78 -19.63 -20.68
CA PRO A 38 -2.82 -19.78 -21.70
C PRO A 38 -4.15 -20.38 -21.19
N LEU A 39 -4.16 -21.08 -20.05
CA LEU A 39 -5.37 -21.63 -19.45
C LEU A 39 -6.17 -20.56 -18.71
N HIS A 40 -5.47 -19.64 -18.03
CA HIS A 40 -6.10 -18.58 -17.24
C HIS A 40 -6.24 -17.25 -18.00
N HIS A 41 -5.47 -17.07 -19.07
CA HIS A 41 -5.36 -15.86 -19.89
C HIS A 41 -5.14 -16.24 -21.36
N GLY A 42 -6.18 -16.79 -22.00
CA GLY A 42 -6.15 -17.20 -23.41
C GLY A 42 -5.91 -16.05 -24.40
N GLU A 43 -6.03 -14.80 -23.94
CA GLU A 43 -5.71 -13.57 -24.68
C GLU A 43 -4.19 -13.33 -24.88
N GLY A 44 -3.33 -14.02 -24.13
CA GLY A 44 -1.89 -14.10 -24.41
C GLY A 44 -1.00 -13.25 -23.49
N ASP A 45 -1.05 -11.92 -23.60
CA ASP A 45 -0.13 -11.02 -22.89
C ASP A 45 -0.85 -10.06 -21.92
N VAL A 46 -0.08 -9.45 -21.01
CA VAL A 46 -0.62 -8.58 -19.96
C VAL A 46 -1.23 -7.29 -20.52
N ALA A 47 -0.67 -6.71 -21.58
CA ALA A 47 -1.22 -5.48 -22.17
C ALA A 47 -2.54 -5.74 -22.90
N THR A 48 -2.63 -6.86 -23.63
CA THR A 48 -3.88 -7.30 -24.28
C THR A 48 -4.98 -7.53 -23.25
N HIS A 49 -4.67 -8.26 -22.17
CA HIS A 49 -5.60 -8.43 -21.05
C HIS A 49 -6.03 -7.08 -20.45
N THR A 50 -5.09 -6.19 -20.15
CA THR A 50 -5.39 -4.86 -19.59
C THR A 50 -6.32 -4.05 -20.49
N ARG A 51 -6.19 -4.15 -21.82
CA ARG A 51 -7.12 -3.51 -22.77
C ARG A 51 -8.54 -4.06 -22.62
N MET A 52 -8.67 -5.38 -22.55
CA MET A 52 -9.97 -6.04 -22.37
C MET A 52 -10.61 -5.66 -21.04
N VAL A 53 -9.84 -5.57 -19.95
CA VAL A 53 -10.34 -5.15 -18.63
C VAL A 53 -10.85 -3.70 -18.66
N VAL A 54 -10.13 -2.77 -19.30
CA VAL A 54 -10.57 -1.37 -19.42
C VAL A 54 -11.83 -1.25 -20.28
N ASP A 55 -11.93 -2.04 -21.34
CA ASP A 55 -13.13 -2.08 -22.20
C ASP A 55 -14.35 -2.59 -21.41
N GLU A 56 -14.21 -3.72 -20.73
CA GLU A 56 -15.27 -4.29 -19.87
C GLU A 56 -15.69 -3.32 -18.75
N LEU A 57 -14.72 -2.67 -18.09
CA LEU A 57 -15.02 -1.66 -17.06
C LEU A 57 -15.92 -0.54 -17.60
N SER A 58 -15.69 -0.10 -18.84
CA SER A 58 -16.47 0.98 -19.46
C SER A 58 -17.94 0.63 -19.69
N HIS A 59 -18.25 -0.67 -19.76
CA HIS A 59 -19.58 -1.24 -19.94
C HIS A 59 -20.33 -1.53 -18.63
N LEU A 60 -19.63 -1.55 -17.49
CA LEU A 60 -20.27 -1.80 -16.19
C LEU A 60 -21.08 -0.59 -15.72
N CYS A 61 -22.41 -0.73 -15.59
CA CYS A 61 -23.26 0.33 -15.01
C CYS A 61 -22.75 0.79 -13.65
N ALA A 62 -22.29 -0.15 -12.82
CA ALA A 62 -21.73 0.15 -11.50
C ALA A 62 -20.52 1.09 -11.54
N TRP A 63 -19.70 1.08 -12.61
CA TRP A 63 -18.62 2.06 -12.80
C TRP A 63 -19.16 3.36 -13.39
N ARG A 64 -20.05 3.29 -14.40
CA ARG A 64 -20.61 4.47 -15.09
C ARG A 64 -21.37 5.40 -14.14
N ASP A 65 -22.07 4.82 -13.16
CA ASP A 65 -22.87 5.54 -12.16
C ASP A 65 -22.03 6.23 -11.07
N LEU A 66 -20.73 5.93 -10.98
CA LEU A 66 -19.85 6.55 -9.99
C LEU A 66 -19.55 8.02 -10.30
N PRO A 67 -19.24 8.84 -9.28
CA PRO A 67 -18.70 10.17 -9.47
C PRO A 67 -17.42 10.18 -10.34
N PRO A 68 -17.15 11.25 -11.11
CA PRO A 68 -15.99 11.30 -12.01
C PRO A 68 -14.64 10.99 -11.33
N ALA A 69 -14.44 11.45 -10.09
CA ALA A 69 -13.21 11.17 -9.34
C ALA A 69 -13.04 9.68 -9.02
N GLU A 70 -14.12 8.99 -8.64
CA GLU A 70 -14.10 7.55 -8.32
C GLU A 70 -13.94 6.72 -9.59
N ARG A 71 -14.56 7.13 -10.71
CA ARG A 71 -14.33 6.53 -12.02
C ARG A 71 -12.87 6.59 -12.44
N GLY A 72 -12.23 7.76 -12.26
CA GLY A 72 -10.81 7.94 -12.56
C GLY A 72 -9.92 7.02 -11.72
N VAL A 73 -10.21 6.87 -10.43
CA VAL A 73 -9.50 5.92 -9.56
C VAL A 73 -9.61 4.48 -10.07
N LEU A 74 -10.82 4.02 -10.41
CA LEU A 74 -11.02 2.66 -10.93
C LEU A 74 -10.41 2.44 -12.31
N LEU A 75 -10.49 3.43 -13.20
CA LEU A 75 -9.88 3.35 -14.53
C LEU A 75 -8.36 3.25 -14.44
N LEU A 76 -7.73 4.04 -13.57
CA LEU A 76 -6.29 3.95 -13.31
C LEU A 76 -5.90 2.62 -12.66
N ALA A 77 -6.72 2.12 -11.73
CA ALA A 77 -6.50 0.82 -11.11
C ALA A 77 -6.60 -0.31 -12.14
N ALA A 78 -7.61 -0.29 -13.01
CA ALA A 78 -7.77 -1.25 -14.11
C ALA A 78 -6.57 -1.23 -15.07
N LEU A 79 -6.09 -0.03 -15.44
CA LEU A 79 -4.93 0.12 -16.30
C LEU A 79 -3.63 -0.44 -15.67
N LEU A 80 -3.51 -0.40 -14.35
CA LEU A 80 -2.25 -0.67 -13.64
C LEU A 80 -2.29 -1.90 -12.73
N HIS A 81 -3.41 -2.63 -12.63
CA HIS A 81 -3.58 -3.75 -11.70
C HIS A 81 -2.48 -4.81 -11.84
N ASP A 82 -2.06 -5.05 -13.08
CA ASP A 82 -1.04 -6.03 -13.44
C ASP A 82 0.32 -5.43 -13.83
N VAL A 83 0.55 -4.14 -13.59
CA VAL A 83 1.83 -3.47 -13.94
C VAL A 83 3.04 -4.11 -13.26
N GLY A 84 2.82 -4.88 -12.19
CA GLY A 84 3.84 -5.64 -11.47
C GLY A 84 4.20 -7.00 -12.08
N LYS A 85 3.40 -7.56 -13.00
CA LYS A 85 3.63 -8.88 -13.60
C LYS A 85 5.01 -8.94 -14.29
N PRO A 86 5.40 -8.00 -15.17
CA PRO A 86 6.70 -8.07 -15.86
C PRO A 86 7.93 -8.21 -14.94
N ALA A 87 7.86 -7.70 -13.71
CA ALA A 87 8.95 -7.77 -12.73
C ALA A 87 8.93 -9.03 -11.84
N THR A 88 7.89 -9.87 -11.95
CA THR A 88 7.64 -11.02 -11.07
C THR A 88 7.26 -12.29 -11.81
N THR A 89 6.97 -12.23 -13.10
CA THR A 89 6.62 -13.38 -13.92
C THR A 89 7.79 -14.34 -14.05
N ILE A 90 7.50 -15.61 -13.79
CA ILE A 90 8.40 -16.74 -13.94
C ILE A 90 7.68 -17.85 -14.72
N ALA A 91 8.45 -18.60 -15.51
CA ALA A 91 8.00 -19.86 -16.09
C ALA A 91 8.62 -21.00 -15.26
N ASP A 92 7.80 -21.97 -14.84
CA ASP A 92 8.32 -23.18 -14.22
C ASP A 92 8.84 -24.19 -15.26
N ASP A 93 9.41 -25.30 -14.78
CA ASP A 93 10.02 -26.34 -15.63
C ASP A 93 9.00 -27.00 -16.59
N ASP A 94 7.70 -26.96 -16.26
CA ASP A 94 6.60 -27.48 -17.08
C ASP A 94 6.05 -26.41 -18.06
N GLY A 95 6.65 -25.21 -18.08
CA GLY A 95 6.26 -24.09 -18.93
C GLY A 95 5.04 -23.31 -18.43
N ARG A 96 4.59 -23.56 -17.20
CA ARG A 96 3.48 -22.81 -16.58
C ARG A 96 3.98 -21.43 -16.16
N ILE A 97 3.19 -20.42 -16.51
CA ILE A 97 3.54 -19.02 -16.24
C ILE A 97 2.84 -18.56 -14.97
N THR A 98 3.61 -18.08 -14.00
CA THR A 98 3.06 -17.51 -12.75
C THR A 98 3.72 -16.18 -12.42
N SER A 99 3.03 -15.30 -11.69
CA SER A 99 3.55 -13.97 -11.32
C SER A 99 3.43 -13.75 -9.80
N PRO A 100 4.20 -14.48 -8.97
CA PRO A 100 4.09 -14.40 -7.52
C PRO A 100 4.40 -12.99 -6.99
N GLY A 101 3.48 -12.43 -6.22
CA GLY A 101 3.66 -11.13 -5.57
C GLY A 101 3.50 -9.91 -6.48
N HIS A 102 3.05 -10.07 -7.73
CA HIS A 102 2.87 -8.95 -8.66
C HIS A 102 1.95 -7.85 -8.11
N SER A 103 0.88 -8.19 -7.36
CA SER A 103 -0.05 -7.19 -6.83
C SER A 103 0.65 -6.25 -5.82
N ARG A 104 1.54 -6.80 -4.97
CA ARG A 104 2.37 -5.98 -4.06
C ARG A 104 3.40 -5.16 -4.84
N ARG A 105 4.05 -5.75 -5.85
CA ARG A 105 5.05 -5.05 -6.66
C ARG A 105 4.42 -3.92 -7.48
N GLY A 106 3.27 -4.18 -8.11
CA GLY A 106 2.49 -3.26 -8.93
C GLY A 106 1.95 -2.09 -8.11
N MET A 107 1.47 -2.33 -6.88
CA MET A 107 1.11 -1.26 -5.93
C MET A 107 2.29 -0.30 -5.70
N ILE A 108 3.49 -0.83 -5.40
CA ILE A 108 4.67 -0.01 -5.11
C ILE A 108 5.12 0.78 -6.35
N GLN A 109 5.14 0.12 -7.51
CA GLN A 109 5.48 0.76 -8.78
C GLN A 109 4.49 1.88 -9.12
N THR A 110 3.20 1.63 -8.94
CA THR A 110 2.15 2.63 -9.18
C THR A 110 2.29 3.81 -8.22
N ARG A 111 2.57 3.56 -6.94
CA ARG A 111 2.82 4.62 -5.95
C ARG A 111 3.95 5.54 -6.38
N GLU A 112 5.08 4.97 -6.82
CA GLU A 112 6.20 5.74 -7.36
C GLU A 112 5.80 6.57 -8.59
N MET A 113 5.10 5.97 -9.55
CA MET A 113 4.68 6.64 -10.78
C MET A 113 3.76 7.83 -10.48
N LEU A 114 2.72 7.62 -9.69
CA LEU A 114 1.72 8.63 -9.36
C LEU A 114 2.27 9.72 -8.42
N TRP A 115 3.17 9.36 -7.49
CA TRP A 115 3.82 10.34 -6.63
C TRP A 115 4.73 11.29 -7.41
N ARG A 116 5.45 10.79 -8.41
CA ARG A 116 6.29 11.62 -9.30
C ARG A 116 5.49 12.57 -10.17
N VAL A 117 4.29 12.15 -10.58
CA VAL A 117 3.35 12.98 -11.34
C VAL A 117 2.69 14.04 -10.46
N GLY A 118 2.64 13.84 -9.14
CA GLY A 118 2.01 14.79 -8.20
C GLY A 118 0.55 14.50 -7.92
N ILE A 119 0.10 13.26 -8.11
CA ILE A 119 -1.28 12.87 -7.81
C ILE A 119 -1.58 13.03 -6.32
N PRO A 120 -2.71 13.65 -5.93
CA PRO A 120 -3.08 13.82 -4.54
C PRO A 120 -3.04 12.50 -3.77
N PHE A 121 -2.46 12.55 -2.57
CA PHE A 121 -2.24 11.37 -1.72
C PHE A 121 -3.47 10.47 -1.55
N PRO A 122 -4.68 10.99 -1.25
CA PRO A 122 -5.86 10.12 -1.11
C PRO A 122 -6.23 9.36 -2.40
N LEU A 123 -6.13 10.03 -3.57
CA LEU A 123 -6.43 9.40 -4.85
C LEU A 123 -5.36 8.36 -5.22
N ARG A 124 -4.09 8.70 -5.01
CA ARG A 124 -2.96 7.80 -5.24
C ARG A 124 -3.10 6.54 -4.41
N GLU A 125 -3.34 6.67 -3.10
CA GLU A 125 -3.42 5.52 -2.22
C GLU A 125 -4.67 4.68 -2.46
N ALA A 126 -5.79 5.28 -2.91
CA ALA A 126 -6.96 4.52 -3.35
C ALA A 126 -6.64 3.62 -4.57
N VAL A 127 -5.94 4.14 -5.57
CA VAL A 127 -5.48 3.35 -6.73
C VAL A 127 -4.53 2.24 -6.26
N CYS A 128 -3.54 2.58 -5.42
CA CYS A 128 -2.58 1.60 -4.89
C CYS A 128 -3.26 0.48 -4.10
N ALA A 129 -4.28 0.80 -3.28
CA ALA A 129 -5.02 -0.19 -2.51
C ALA A 129 -5.82 -1.14 -3.40
N LEU A 130 -6.47 -0.63 -4.45
CA LEU A 130 -7.15 -1.47 -5.44
C LEU A 130 -6.18 -2.45 -6.11
N ILE A 131 -5.03 -1.96 -6.57
CA ILE A 131 -3.99 -2.81 -7.19
C ILE A 131 -3.45 -3.84 -6.20
N ARG A 132 -3.25 -3.46 -4.93
CA ARG A 132 -2.75 -4.37 -3.91
C ARG A 132 -3.65 -5.59 -3.71
N TRP A 133 -4.97 -5.37 -3.79
CA TRP A 133 -5.99 -6.34 -3.42
C TRP A 133 -6.78 -6.92 -4.60
N HIS A 134 -6.51 -6.52 -5.85
CA HIS A 134 -7.35 -6.83 -7.02
C HIS A 134 -7.72 -8.32 -7.19
N GLN A 135 -6.81 -9.24 -6.86
CA GLN A 135 -7.10 -10.69 -6.97
C GLN A 135 -7.85 -11.28 -5.77
N ARG A 136 -7.94 -10.58 -4.63
CA ARG A 136 -8.53 -11.14 -3.41
C ARG A 136 -9.99 -11.57 -3.58
N PRO A 137 -10.86 -10.81 -4.26
CA PRO A 137 -12.25 -11.23 -4.47
C PRO A 137 -12.39 -12.61 -5.11
N PHE A 138 -11.40 -13.08 -5.87
CA PHE A 138 -11.44 -14.40 -6.51
C PHE A 138 -11.32 -15.57 -5.52
N PHE A 139 -10.75 -15.33 -4.33
CA PHE A 139 -10.31 -16.39 -3.41
C PHE A 139 -10.84 -16.24 -1.98
N VAL A 140 -11.36 -15.07 -1.58
CA VAL A 140 -11.78 -14.80 -0.19
C VAL A 140 -12.79 -15.83 0.34
N ILE A 141 -13.75 -16.23 -0.48
CA ILE A 141 -14.81 -17.18 -0.08
C ILE A 141 -14.28 -18.58 0.23
N GLY A 142 -13.17 -18.99 -0.40
CA GLY A 142 -12.53 -20.28 -0.14
C GLY A 142 -11.53 -20.25 1.01
N SER A 143 -11.38 -19.13 1.73
CA SER A 143 -10.43 -18.99 2.82
C SER A 143 -11.02 -19.37 4.18
N ASP A 144 -10.15 -19.63 5.16
CA ASP A 144 -10.56 -20.05 6.52
C ASP A 144 -11.41 -19.00 7.25
N ASP A 145 -11.19 -17.71 6.98
CA ASP A 145 -11.87 -16.59 7.63
C ASP A 145 -12.18 -15.47 6.61
N PRO A 146 -13.25 -15.62 5.81
CA PRO A 146 -13.65 -14.64 4.80
C PRO A 146 -14.01 -13.28 5.39
N GLU A 147 -14.66 -13.27 6.56
CA GLU A 147 -15.03 -12.03 7.28
C GLU A 147 -13.78 -11.23 7.64
N ARG A 148 -12.78 -11.86 8.25
CA ARG A 148 -11.51 -11.19 8.56
C ARG A 148 -10.76 -10.75 7.32
N ALA A 149 -10.83 -11.51 6.24
CA ALA A 149 -10.22 -11.12 4.98
C ALA A 149 -10.85 -9.82 4.42
N VAL A 150 -12.18 -9.69 4.42
CA VAL A 150 -12.85 -8.47 3.95
C VAL A 150 -12.59 -7.29 4.90
N ILE A 151 -12.61 -7.50 6.21
CA ILE A 151 -12.32 -6.45 7.21
C ILE A 151 -10.88 -5.94 7.08
N THR A 152 -9.94 -6.82 6.76
CA THR A 152 -8.54 -6.45 6.48
C THR A 152 -8.43 -5.60 5.22
N ILE A 153 -9.09 -6.00 4.13
CA ILE A 153 -9.09 -5.25 2.86
C ILE A 153 -9.72 -3.86 3.08
N ALA A 154 -10.83 -3.81 3.81
CA ALA A 154 -11.60 -2.59 4.09
C ALA A 154 -10.80 -1.52 4.85
N GLN A 155 -9.67 -1.87 5.50
CA GLN A 155 -8.80 -0.87 6.15
C GLN A 155 -8.15 0.10 5.16
N THR A 156 -7.95 -0.32 3.92
CA THR A 156 -7.23 0.46 2.90
C THR A 156 -7.99 0.60 1.60
N CYS A 157 -8.95 -0.27 1.33
CA CYS A 157 -9.64 -0.36 0.05
C CYS A 157 -11.15 -0.48 0.25
N ARG A 158 -11.90 0.34 -0.48
CA ARG A 158 -13.36 0.23 -0.59
C ARG A 158 -13.72 -1.10 -1.29
N CYS A 159 -14.44 -1.98 -0.59
CA CYS A 159 -14.76 -3.31 -1.11
C CYS A 159 -15.74 -3.26 -2.29
N ASP A 160 -16.64 -2.27 -2.35
CA ASP A 160 -17.49 -2.04 -3.52
C ASP A 160 -16.67 -1.69 -4.78
N HIS A 161 -15.68 -0.80 -4.65
CA HIS A 161 -14.78 -0.47 -5.76
C HIS A 161 -13.93 -1.69 -6.16
N LEU A 162 -13.43 -2.44 -5.17
CA LEU A 162 -12.65 -3.64 -5.43
C LEU A 162 -13.48 -4.70 -6.16
N ALA A 163 -14.77 -4.85 -5.84
CA ALA A 163 -15.67 -5.76 -6.52
C ALA A 163 -15.89 -5.33 -7.99
N ILE A 164 -16.08 -4.04 -8.27
CA ILE A 164 -16.21 -3.52 -9.64
C ILE A 164 -14.93 -3.80 -10.46
N LEU A 165 -13.76 -3.51 -9.89
CA LEU A 165 -12.48 -3.79 -10.55
C LEU A 165 -12.29 -5.29 -10.81
N ALA A 166 -12.58 -6.13 -9.82
CA ALA A 166 -12.45 -7.58 -9.95
C ALA A 166 -13.45 -8.17 -10.94
N GLU A 167 -14.67 -7.61 -11.04
CA GLU A 167 -15.63 -8.00 -12.07
C GLU A 167 -15.10 -7.67 -13.48
N ALA A 168 -14.59 -6.45 -13.69
CA ALA A 168 -14.00 -6.06 -14.97
C ALA A 168 -12.78 -6.93 -15.35
N ASP A 169 -11.91 -7.24 -14.38
CA ASP A 169 -10.75 -8.14 -14.56
C ASP A 169 -11.21 -9.53 -15.04
N VAL A 170 -12.20 -10.11 -14.35
CA VAL A 170 -12.73 -11.43 -14.70
C VAL A 170 -13.47 -11.44 -16.03
N ARG A 171 -14.18 -10.36 -16.37
CA ARG A 171 -14.83 -10.22 -17.69
C ARG A 171 -13.80 -10.06 -18.81
N GLY A 172 -12.73 -9.33 -18.55
CA GLY A 172 -11.66 -9.00 -19.50
C GLY A 172 -10.60 -10.08 -19.72
N ARG A 173 -10.93 -11.37 -19.53
CA ARG A 173 -10.00 -12.50 -19.76
C ARG A 173 -10.68 -13.67 -20.45
N ILE A 174 -9.90 -14.47 -21.18
CA ILE A 174 -10.37 -15.68 -21.83
C ILE A 174 -9.97 -16.88 -20.96
N ALA A 175 -10.92 -17.39 -20.16
CA ALA A 175 -10.68 -18.50 -19.24
C ALA A 175 -11.95 -19.36 -19.03
N PRO A 176 -11.83 -20.69 -18.83
CA PRO A 176 -12.98 -21.56 -18.62
C PRO A 176 -13.65 -21.37 -17.24
N THR A 177 -12.98 -20.72 -16.29
CA THR A 177 -13.45 -20.53 -14.89
C THR A 177 -14.10 -19.17 -14.65
N GLN A 178 -14.49 -18.46 -15.71
CA GLN A 178 -15.02 -17.10 -15.64
C GLN A 178 -16.25 -17.02 -14.73
N ASP A 179 -17.29 -17.82 -14.99
CA ASP A 179 -18.55 -17.81 -14.22
C ASP A 179 -18.35 -18.08 -12.73
N THR A 180 -17.57 -19.12 -12.39
CA THR A 180 -17.25 -19.44 -10.99
C THR A 180 -16.52 -18.29 -10.30
N THR A 181 -15.62 -17.60 -11.02
CA THR A 181 -14.89 -16.48 -10.42
C THR A 181 -15.80 -15.26 -10.23
N LEU A 182 -16.70 -14.98 -11.18
CA LEU A 182 -17.70 -13.92 -11.02
C LEU A 182 -18.61 -14.17 -9.81
N LEU A 183 -19.00 -15.43 -9.58
CA LEU A 183 -19.74 -15.82 -8.38
C LEU A 183 -18.93 -15.50 -7.10
N HIS A 184 -17.64 -15.81 -7.07
CA HIS A 184 -16.79 -15.47 -5.92
C HIS A 184 -16.69 -13.96 -5.69
N VAL A 185 -16.59 -13.16 -6.76
CA VAL A 185 -16.57 -11.69 -6.67
C VAL A 185 -17.88 -11.16 -6.08
N ALA A 186 -19.02 -11.68 -6.54
CA ALA A 186 -20.33 -11.29 -6.01
C ALA A 186 -20.45 -11.67 -4.52
N LEU A 187 -20.06 -12.89 -4.15
CA LEU A 187 -20.07 -13.36 -2.76
C LEU A 187 -19.12 -12.54 -1.87
N PHE A 188 -17.94 -12.13 -2.38
CA PHE A 188 -17.03 -11.24 -1.66
C PHE A 188 -17.74 -9.92 -1.28
N ALA A 189 -18.49 -9.32 -2.21
CA ALA A 189 -19.26 -8.11 -1.94
C ALA A 189 -20.37 -8.34 -0.91
N GLU A 190 -21.04 -9.50 -0.93
CA GLU A 190 -22.03 -9.86 0.10
C GLU A 190 -21.40 -10.00 1.49
N VAL A 191 -20.25 -10.69 1.61
CA VAL A 191 -19.54 -10.84 2.88
C VAL A 191 -19.11 -9.47 3.42
N ALA A 192 -18.59 -8.58 2.57
CA ALA A 192 -18.24 -7.23 2.98
C ALA A 192 -19.47 -6.40 3.42
N ARG A 193 -20.63 -6.62 2.78
CA ARG A 193 -21.89 -5.97 3.16
C ARG A 193 -22.41 -6.46 4.51
N GLU A 194 -22.40 -7.77 4.72
CA GLU A 194 -22.83 -8.41 5.98
C GLU A 194 -21.93 -7.98 7.15
N ALA A 195 -20.62 -7.91 6.93
CA ALA A 195 -19.67 -7.38 7.91
C ALA A 195 -19.79 -5.86 8.14
N GLY A 196 -20.60 -5.14 7.34
CA GLY A 196 -20.78 -3.69 7.46
C GLY A 196 -19.57 -2.88 6.99
N CYS A 197 -18.71 -3.44 6.12
CA CYS A 197 -17.48 -2.83 5.64
C CYS A 197 -17.37 -2.73 4.11
N LEU A 198 -18.51 -2.72 3.40
CA LEU A 198 -18.55 -2.66 1.94
C LEU A 198 -17.96 -1.35 1.38
N THR A 199 -18.38 -0.21 1.96
CA THR A 199 -18.03 1.14 1.47
C THR A 199 -17.11 1.91 2.41
N ALA A 200 -16.78 1.34 3.58
CA ALA A 200 -15.97 1.95 4.63
C ALA A 200 -15.28 0.87 5.48
N PRO A 201 -14.22 1.20 6.23
CA PRO A 201 -13.61 0.27 7.18
C PRO A 201 -14.62 -0.22 8.24
N TYR A 202 -14.42 -1.43 8.76
CA TYR A 202 -15.23 -1.96 9.86
C TYR A 202 -15.19 -1.02 11.09
N PRO A 203 -16.33 -0.70 11.71
CA PRO A 203 -16.41 0.23 12.84
C PRO A 203 -16.07 -0.47 14.16
N PHE A 204 -14.78 -0.71 14.40
CA PHE A 204 -14.30 -1.26 15.67
C PHE A 204 -14.68 -0.35 16.85
N ALA A 205 -14.95 -0.95 18.03
CA ALA A 205 -15.32 -0.22 19.25
C ALA A 205 -14.26 0.81 19.67
N SER A 206 -12.98 0.52 19.42
CA SER A 206 -11.88 1.44 19.66
C SER A 206 -10.67 1.13 18.77
N ALA A 207 -9.76 2.10 18.64
CA ALA A 207 -8.44 1.91 18.04
C ALA A 207 -7.68 0.73 18.64
N HIS A 208 -7.78 0.55 19.97
CA HIS A 208 -7.17 -0.56 20.68
C HIS A 208 -7.81 -1.91 20.29
N SER A 209 -9.14 -1.97 20.19
CA SER A 209 -9.86 -3.17 19.74
C SER A 209 -9.47 -3.57 18.31
N ARG A 210 -9.35 -2.60 17.39
CA ARG A 210 -8.87 -2.82 16.03
C ARG A 210 -7.44 -3.38 16.01
N PHE A 211 -6.52 -2.75 16.73
CA PHE A 211 -5.12 -3.17 16.80
C PHE A 211 -5.00 -4.61 17.32
N GLU A 212 -5.70 -4.91 18.42
CA GLU A 212 -5.75 -6.24 19.00
C GLU A 212 -6.37 -7.28 18.07
N TYR A 213 -7.44 -6.92 17.34
CA TYR A 213 -8.06 -7.78 16.33
C TYR A 213 -7.05 -8.22 15.29
N PHE A 214 -6.25 -7.30 14.72
CA PHE A 214 -5.26 -7.63 13.70
C PHE A 214 -4.05 -8.40 14.23
N ARG A 215 -3.66 -8.19 15.49
CA ARG A 215 -2.51 -8.88 16.11
C ARG A 215 -2.82 -10.27 16.63
N LYS A 216 -4.05 -10.55 17.07
CA LYS A 216 -4.44 -11.82 17.69
C LYS A 216 -5.39 -12.58 16.76
N PRO A 217 -4.93 -13.65 16.07
CA PRO A 217 -5.79 -14.50 15.27
C PRO A 217 -6.95 -15.08 16.10
N GLY A 218 -8.10 -15.30 15.45
CA GLY A 218 -9.29 -15.91 16.09
C GLY A 218 -10.11 -14.97 16.98
N ARG A 219 -9.74 -13.68 17.10
CA ARG A 219 -10.61 -12.68 17.72
C ARG A 219 -11.74 -12.27 16.78
N THR A 220 -12.94 -12.17 17.32
CA THR A 220 -14.10 -11.60 16.61
C THR A 220 -13.94 -10.08 16.48
N ALA A 221 -14.44 -9.51 15.39
CA ALA A 221 -14.30 -8.08 15.12
C ALA A 221 -15.10 -7.21 16.11
N SER A 222 -16.20 -7.74 16.65
CA SER A 222 -17.05 -7.09 17.63
C SER A 222 -16.51 -7.13 19.06
N TYR A 223 -15.37 -7.80 19.31
CA TYR A 223 -14.79 -7.88 20.65
C TYR A 223 -14.23 -6.51 21.07
N GLU A 224 -14.78 -5.98 22.15
CA GLU A 224 -14.28 -4.76 22.79
C GLU A 224 -13.11 -5.11 23.71
N ALA A 225 -11.89 -4.79 23.26
CA ALA A 225 -10.69 -5.02 24.04
C ALA A 225 -10.53 -3.94 25.12
N PHE A 226 -10.32 -4.38 26.36
CA PHE A 226 -9.92 -3.49 27.46
C PHE A 226 -8.55 -2.89 27.17
N ASP A 227 -8.47 -1.56 27.14
CA ASP A 227 -7.23 -0.84 26.86
C ASP A 227 -6.36 -0.79 28.13
N ASP A 228 -5.39 -1.70 28.21
CA ASP A 228 -4.40 -1.81 29.28
C ASP A 228 -3.07 -1.14 28.95
N THR A 229 -3.06 -0.22 27.97
CA THR A 229 -1.81 0.41 27.53
C THR A 229 -1.20 1.31 28.61
N SER A 230 0.12 1.19 28.82
CA SER A 230 0.85 1.86 29.92
C SER A 230 1.73 3.02 29.47
N GLY A 231 1.79 3.30 28.17
CA GLY A 231 2.63 4.33 27.55
C GLY A 231 2.40 4.37 26.05
N GLU A 232 3.13 5.25 25.34
CA GLU A 232 3.00 5.41 23.89
C GLU A 232 4.38 5.52 23.21
N ILE A 233 4.55 4.81 22.10
CA ILE A 233 5.63 5.03 21.15
C ILE A 233 5.10 5.83 19.96
N ILE A 234 5.78 6.93 19.61
CA ILE A 234 5.53 7.66 18.37
C ILE A 234 6.60 7.26 17.35
N MET A 235 6.23 6.44 16.37
CA MET A 235 7.09 6.00 15.29
C MET A 235 6.99 6.95 14.10
N MET A 236 8.07 7.65 13.78
CA MET A 236 8.16 8.40 12.53
C MET A 236 8.32 7.42 11.36
N SER A 237 7.64 7.67 10.24
CA SER A 237 7.78 6.90 9.00
C SER A 237 7.80 7.83 7.79
N GLY A 238 8.67 7.56 6.83
CA GLY A 238 8.78 8.36 5.62
C GLY A 238 10.20 8.36 5.05
N LEU A 239 10.31 8.60 3.75
CA LEU A 239 11.60 8.62 3.04
C LEU A 239 12.56 9.72 3.59
N PRO A 240 13.86 9.63 3.31
CA PRO A 240 14.80 10.70 3.62
C PRO A 240 14.40 11.99 2.89
N GLY A 241 14.57 13.14 3.54
CA GLY A 241 14.17 14.43 2.97
C GLY A 241 12.66 14.70 2.94
N MET A 242 11.84 13.91 3.65
CA MET A 242 10.40 14.21 3.83
C MET A 242 10.07 15.13 5.02
N GLY A 243 11.07 15.48 5.84
CA GLY A 243 10.86 16.38 6.98
C GLY A 243 10.51 15.70 8.31
N LYS A 244 10.76 14.39 8.47
CA LYS A 244 10.56 13.65 9.75
C LYS A 244 11.19 14.35 10.95
N ASP A 245 12.47 14.73 10.87
CA ASP A 245 13.16 15.41 11.97
C ASP A 245 12.53 16.75 12.31
N THR A 246 12.06 17.47 11.29
CA THR A 246 11.37 18.76 11.46
C THR A 246 10.05 18.56 12.19
N LEU A 247 9.26 17.55 11.78
CA LEU A 247 8.02 17.19 12.44
C LEU A 247 8.27 16.78 13.90
N ALA A 248 9.23 15.88 14.12
CA ALA A 248 9.58 15.38 15.46
C ALA A 248 10.01 16.50 16.41
N ARG A 249 10.83 17.45 15.96
CA ARG A 249 11.22 18.62 16.77
C ARG A 249 10.09 19.61 16.99
N ARG A 250 9.14 19.72 16.06
CA ARG A 250 8.02 20.66 16.19
C ARG A 250 6.98 20.14 17.18
N GLU A 251 6.60 18.87 17.06
CA GLU A 251 5.43 18.31 17.76
C GLU A 251 5.81 17.49 18.98
N PHE A 252 6.98 16.85 18.96
CA PHE A 252 7.38 15.88 19.98
C PHE A 252 8.68 16.25 20.71
N ALA A 253 9.11 17.52 20.67
CA ALA A 253 10.33 17.98 21.35
C ALA A 253 10.29 17.83 22.89
N HIS A 254 9.11 17.66 23.47
CA HIS A 254 8.94 17.41 24.91
C HIS A 254 9.18 15.95 25.30
N LEU A 255 9.38 15.05 24.33
CA LEU A 255 9.61 13.62 24.55
C LEU A 255 11.07 13.24 24.25
N PRO A 256 11.62 12.22 24.95
CA PRO A 256 12.87 11.62 24.53
C PRO A 256 12.75 11.04 23.12
N MET A 257 13.79 11.20 22.30
CA MET A 257 13.81 10.73 20.92
C MET A 257 15.01 9.80 20.67
N ILE A 258 14.72 8.60 20.19
CA ILE A 258 15.70 7.68 19.65
C ILE A 258 15.77 7.93 18.13
N SER A 259 16.90 8.48 17.66
CA SER A 259 17.14 8.73 16.24
C SER A 259 18.17 7.75 15.70
N LEU A 260 17.76 6.92 14.73
CA LEU A 260 18.68 5.99 14.08
C LEU A 260 19.75 6.72 13.25
N ASP A 261 19.43 7.90 12.72
CA ASP A 261 20.39 8.74 12.01
C ASP A 261 21.46 9.25 12.99
N ALA A 262 21.06 9.75 14.17
CA ALA A 262 22.01 10.19 15.20
C ALA A 262 22.91 9.05 15.70
N LEU A 263 22.33 7.86 15.94
CA LEU A 263 23.09 6.67 16.36
C LEU A 263 24.10 6.21 15.29
N ARG A 264 23.78 6.31 14.00
CA ARG A 264 24.76 6.02 12.93
C ARG A 264 25.95 6.95 12.99
N THR A 265 25.70 8.26 13.16
CA THR A 265 26.76 9.26 13.26
C THR A 265 27.64 9.02 14.49
N GLU A 266 27.03 8.78 15.66
CA GLU A 266 27.73 8.50 16.92
C GLU A 266 28.61 7.24 16.81
N MET A 267 28.06 6.16 16.24
CA MET A 267 28.75 4.88 16.06
C MET A 267 29.72 4.87 14.85
N ARG A 268 29.82 5.98 14.10
CA ARG A 268 30.63 6.11 12.88
C ARG A 268 30.34 5.02 11.83
N VAL A 269 29.07 4.66 11.68
CA VAL A 269 28.60 3.64 10.72
C VAL A 269 28.07 4.35 9.47
N SER A 270 28.66 4.08 8.30
CA SER A 270 28.16 4.63 7.03
C SER A 270 26.79 4.05 6.68
N HIS A 271 26.02 4.76 5.85
CA HIS A 271 24.77 4.26 5.27
C HIS A 271 24.92 2.97 4.45
N THR A 272 26.14 2.65 4.00
CA THR A 272 26.47 1.43 3.25
C THR A 272 26.87 0.25 4.14
N ASP A 273 27.18 0.50 5.41
CA ASP A 273 27.75 -0.50 6.30
C ASP A 273 26.67 -1.36 6.94
N ASN A 274 27.09 -2.39 7.67
CA ASN A 274 26.19 -3.25 8.41
C ASN A 274 25.41 -2.46 9.48
N GLN A 275 24.09 -2.32 9.28
CA GLN A 275 23.21 -1.53 10.14
C GLN A 275 22.75 -2.26 11.42
N HIS A 276 23.06 -3.55 11.59
CA HIS A 276 22.56 -4.37 12.71
C HIS A 276 22.95 -3.80 14.08
N GLY A 277 24.17 -3.27 14.22
CA GLY A 277 24.65 -2.68 15.47
C GLY A 277 23.84 -1.46 15.90
N VAL A 278 23.50 -0.58 14.95
CA VAL A 278 22.71 0.64 15.19
C VAL A 278 21.28 0.28 15.61
N ILE A 279 20.66 -0.67 14.92
CA ILE A 279 19.30 -1.12 15.25
C ILE A 279 19.27 -1.78 16.64
N SER A 280 20.28 -2.58 16.97
CA SER A 280 20.42 -3.19 18.29
C SER A 280 20.53 -2.13 19.39
N ALA A 281 21.42 -1.14 19.22
CA ALA A 281 21.59 -0.05 20.16
C ALA A 281 20.30 0.76 20.35
N ALA A 282 19.58 1.07 19.26
CA ALA A 282 18.29 1.76 19.31
C ALA A 282 17.23 0.97 20.09
N ARG A 283 17.16 -0.36 19.89
CA ARG A 283 16.24 -1.23 20.63
C ARG A 283 16.57 -1.29 22.12
N GLU A 284 17.85 -1.34 22.48
CA GLU A 284 18.26 -1.32 23.88
C GLU A 284 17.89 0.00 24.57
N GLN A 285 18.05 1.14 23.89
CA GLN A 285 17.53 2.42 24.38
C GLN A 285 16.01 2.41 24.55
N ALA A 286 15.28 1.86 23.56
CA ALA A 286 13.83 1.74 23.64
C ALA A 286 13.39 0.89 24.85
N ARG A 287 14.07 -0.23 25.14
CA ARG A 287 13.79 -1.07 26.32
C ARG A 287 13.96 -0.34 27.65
N VAL A 288 14.75 0.74 27.71
CA VAL A 288 14.87 1.56 28.93
C VAL A 288 13.58 2.35 29.15
N TYR A 289 13.07 3.02 28.12
CA TYR A 289 11.82 3.80 28.19
C TYR A 289 10.60 2.89 28.39
N LEU A 290 10.53 1.78 27.65
CA LEU A 290 9.45 0.79 27.74
C LEU A 290 9.32 0.23 29.16
N ARG A 291 10.43 -0.15 29.81
CA ARG A 291 10.42 -0.64 31.20
C ARG A 291 9.98 0.40 32.22
N ARG A 292 10.11 1.69 31.91
CA ARG A 292 9.72 2.80 32.77
C ARG A 292 8.29 3.30 32.53
N GLY A 293 7.61 2.82 31.49
CA GLY A 293 6.33 3.40 31.07
C GLY A 293 6.48 4.82 30.48
N GLU A 294 7.67 5.21 30.05
CA GLU A 294 7.96 6.57 29.58
C GLU A 294 7.69 6.67 28.06
N PRO A 295 6.81 7.59 27.60
CA PRO A 295 6.57 7.79 26.16
C PRO A 295 7.82 8.32 25.44
N PHE A 296 8.03 7.90 24.19
CA PHE A 296 9.20 8.31 23.42
C PHE A 296 8.96 8.28 21.91
N VAL A 297 9.80 9.01 21.18
CA VAL A 297 9.80 9.05 19.71
C VAL A 297 10.83 8.07 19.16
N TRP A 298 10.41 7.22 18.22
CA TRP A 298 11.28 6.41 17.38
C TRP A 298 11.40 7.06 16.01
N ASN A 299 12.50 7.78 15.76
CA ASN A 299 12.73 8.48 14.51
C ASN A 299 13.64 7.67 13.58
N ALA A 300 13.02 7.06 12.57
CA ALA A 300 13.67 6.27 11.53
C ALA A 300 12.94 6.41 10.20
N THR A 301 13.56 5.94 9.11
CA THR A 301 12.96 6.00 7.77
C THR A 301 11.81 4.99 7.59
N THR A 302 11.91 3.80 8.20
CA THR A 302 10.86 2.74 8.31
C THR A 302 9.80 2.76 7.19
N VAL A 303 10.25 2.52 5.96
CA VAL A 303 9.44 2.70 4.74
C VAL A 303 8.62 1.48 4.36
N SER A 304 8.88 0.33 4.99
CA SER A 304 8.16 -0.92 4.74
C SER A 304 7.55 -1.47 6.02
N ARG A 305 6.49 -2.28 5.88
CA ARG A 305 5.86 -2.96 7.02
C ARG A 305 6.83 -3.88 7.76
N GLU A 306 7.69 -4.57 7.00
CA GLU A 306 8.78 -5.41 7.52
C GLU A 306 9.74 -4.64 8.45
N GLN A 307 10.00 -3.36 8.17
CA GLN A 307 10.87 -2.52 9.01
C GLN A 307 10.15 -2.00 10.26
N ARG A 308 8.84 -1.79 10.19
CA ARG A 308 8.02 -1.30 11.30
C ARG A 308 7.71 -2.42 12.30
N GLU A 309 7.31 -3.60 11.82
CA GLU A 309 6.79 -4.68 12.66
C GLU A 309 7.67 -5.03 13.87
N PRO A 310 9.01 -5.19 13.74
CA PRO A 310 9.82 -5.55 14.90
C PRO A 310 9.81 -4.50 16.04
N ILE A 311 9.57 -3.23 15.71
CA ILE A 311 9.48 -2.15 16.70
C ILE A 311 8.07 -2.08 17.29
N ILE A 312 7.03 -2.29 16.46
CA ILE A 312 5.64 -2.42 16.91
C ILE A 312 5.51 -3.61 17.87
N ALA A 313 6.07 -4.75 17.52
CA ALA A 313 6.10 -5.95 18.35
C ALA A 313 6.80 -5.69 19.70
N LEU A 314 7.98 -5.07 19.68
CA LEU A 314 8.69 -4.69 20.90
C LEU A 314 7.87 -3.77 21.79
N ALA A 315 7.19 -2.77 21.24
CA ALA A 315 6.33 -1.89 22.03
C ALA A 315 5.13 -2.65 22.61
N THR A 316 4.53 -3.54 21.82
CA THR A 316 3.37 -4.33 22.25
C THR A 316 3.71 -5.31 23.37
N GLU A 317 4.92 -5.89 23.39
CA GLU A 317 5.38 -6.76 24.50
C GLU A 317 5.37 -6.06 25.87
N TYR A 318 5.43 -4.72 25.88
CA TYR A 318 5.40 -3.89 27.08
C TYR A 318 4.05 -3.19 27.26
N ASN A 319 3.01 -3.59 26.51
CA ASN A 319 1.69 -2.94 26.50
C ASN A 319 1.77 -1.44 26.16
N PHE A 320 2.66 -1.04 25.26
CA PHE A 320 2.68 0.33 24.75
C PHE A 320 1.70 0.50 23.59
N ARG A 321 1.01 1.64 23.60
CA ARG A 321 0.27 2.15 22.44
C ARG A 321 1.25 2.51 21.34
N VAL A 322 0.91 2.18 20.09
CA VAL A 322 1.70 2.48 18.91
C VAL A 322 0.99 3.56 18.09
N ARG A 323 1.66 4.69 17.93
CA ARG A 323 1.28 5.76 17.00
C ARG A 323 2.31 5.84 15.88
N ILE A 324 1.86 5.84 14.63
CA ILE A 324 2.74 6.03 13.47
C ILE A 324 2.48 7.42 12.87
N ALA A 325 3.48 8.29 12.89
CA ALA A 325 3.46 9.58 12.20
C ALA A 325 4.12 9.43 10.82
N TYR A 326 3.29 9.28 9.78
CA TYR A 326 3.74 9.19 8.40
C TYR A 326 3.95 10.58 7.80
N VAL A 327 5.11 10.82 7.19
CA VAL A 327 5.48 12.12 6.63
C VAL A 327 5.79 12.02 5.15
N GLU A 328 5.13 12.86 4.36
CA GLU A 328 5.33 12.94 2.92
C GLU A 328 5.27 14.38 2.42
N VAL A 329 6.14 14.70 1.47
CA VAL A 329 6.08 15.92 0.66
C VAL A 329 6.06 15.54 -0.83
N PRO A 330 5.63 16.43 -1.73
CA PRO A 330 5.65 16.18 -3.17
C PRO A 330 7.06 15.85 -3.67
N TRP A 331 7.15 15.05 -4.75
CA TRP A 331 8.42 14.60 -5.35
C TRP A 331 9.48 15.70 -5.47
N HIS A 332 9.12 16.81 -6.11
CA HIS A 332 10.05 17.93 -6.30
C HIS A 332 10.49 18.59 -4.98
N ALA A 333 9.62 18.65 -3.98
CA ALA A 333 9.97 19.16 -2.66
C ALA A 333 10.96 18.22 -1.97
N GLN A 334 10.72 16.90 -2.00
CA GLN A 334 11.65 15.94 -1.42
C GLN A 334 13.03 16.01 -2.09
N GLN A 335 13.08 16.11 -3.42
CA GLN A 335 14.34 16.23 -4.15
C GLN A 335 15.13 17.47 -3.74
N ARG A 336 14.46 18.63 -3.65
CA ARG A 336 15.08 19.88 -3.19
C ARG A 336 15.57 19.75 -1.74
N GLN A 337 14.72 19.21 -0.86
CA GLN A 337 15.04 19.03 0.56
C GLN A 337 16.22 18.06 0.76
N ASN A 338 16.30 16.97 0.00
CA ASN A 338 17.41 16.03 0.09
C ASN A 338 18.74 16.66 -0.37
N LYS A 339 18.71 17.43 -1.47
CA LYS A 339 19.90 18.13 -1.99
C LYS A 339 20.42 19.22 -1.05
N SER A 340 19.55 19.80 -0.21
CA SER A 340 19.95 20.81 0.78
C SER A 340 20.42 20.23 2.12
N ARG A 341 20.47 18.90 2.30
CA ARG A 341 20.92 18.27 3.56
C ARG A 341 22.44 18.40 3.71
N PRO A 342 22.96 18.61 4.94
CA PRO A 342 24.40 18.52 5.21
C PRO A 342 24.99 17.18 4.80
N GLU A 343 24.25 16.09 5.05
CA GLU A 343 24.55 14.74 4.58
C GLU A 343 23.44 14.29 3.62
N GLN A 344 23.71 14.44 2.32
CA GLN A 344 22.79 14.05 1.26
C GLN A 344 22.71 12.52 1.19
N VAL A 345 21.49 11.98 1.19
CA VAL A 345 21.29 10.56 0.90
C VAL A 345 21.39 10.35 -0.62
N PRO A 346 22.24 9.42 -1.11
CA PRO A 346 22.38 9.18 -2.54
C PRO A 346 21.05 8.82 -3.21
N ASP A 347 20.79 9.34 -4.41
CA ASP A 347 19.54 9.08 -5.15
C ASP A 347 19.30 7.59 -5.35
N ALA A 348 20.35 6.82 -5.66
CA ALA A 348 20.26 5.36 -5.77
C ALA A 348 19.79 4.68 -4.47
N ALA A 349 20.11 5.22 -3.30
CA ALA A 349 19.64 4.70 -2.02
C ALA A 349 18.15 5.03 -1.80
N ILE A 350 17.71 6.24 -2.15
CA ILE A 350 16.29 6.63 -2.10
C ILE A 350 15.47 5.75 -3.04
N LEU A 351 15.93 5.52 -4.27
CA LEU A 351 15.26 4.62 -5.22
C LEU A 351 15.12 3.21 -4.64
N ARG A 352 16.18 2.63 -4.04
CA ARG A 352 16.10 1.33 -3.35
C ARG A 352 15.10 1.31 -2.19
N MET A 353 14.92 2.42 -1.48
CA MET A 353 13.89 2.53 -0.44
C MET A 353 12.49 2.61 -1.05
N MET A 354 12.33 3.36 -2.16
CA MET A 354 11.06 3.45 -2.90
C MET A 354 10.57 2.09 -3.41
N HIS A 355 11.47 1.18 -3.78
CA HIS A 355 11.13 -0.19 -4.17
C HIS A 355 10.46 -1.03 -3.07
N ARG A 356 10.48 -0.57 -1.81
CA ARG A 356 9.83 -1.20 -0.65
C ARG A 356 8.87 -0.25 0.07
N TRP A 357 8.46 0.83 -0.59
CA TRP A 357 7.69 1.90 0.03
C TRP A 357 6.21 1.51 0.21
N GLU A 358 5.91 1.10 1.44
CA GLU A 358 4.59 0.74 1.92
C GLU A 358 4.13 1.78 2.95
N ILE A 359 3.04 2.45 2.64
CA ILE A 359 2.38 3.39 3.55
C ILE A 359 1.82 2.60 4.74
N PRO A 360 2.01 3.07 5.99
CA PRO A 360 1.39 2.44 7.14
C PRO A 360 -0.13 2.54 7.08
N ASP A 361 -0.82 1.48 7.52
CA ASP A 361 -2.27 1.48 7.67
C ASP A 361 -2.69 1.24 9.13
N GLU A 362 -3.98 1.48 9.39
CA GLU A 362 -4.58 1.38 10.73
C GLU A 362 -4.61 -0.05 11.29
N ALA A 363 -4.31 -1.09 10.49
CA ALA A 363 -4.12 -2.45 10.99
C ALA A 363 -2.75 -2.65 11.64
N GLU A 364 -1.77 -1.79 11.35
CA GLU A 364 -0.43 -1.87 11.93
C GLU A 364 -0.33 -1.24 13.33
N ALA A 365 -1.19 -0.27 13.66
CA ALA A 365 -1.04 0.58 14.84
C ALA A 365 -2.37 0.98 15.47
N HIS A 366 -2.32 1.47 16.71
CA HIS A 366 -3.49 2.09 17.35
C HIS A 366 -3.88 3.39 16.65
N THR A 367 -2.92 4.12 16.07
CA THR A 367 -3.21 5.36 15.33
C THR A 367 -2.17 5.57 14.24
N VAL A 368 -2.62 5.92 13.03
CA VAL A 368 -1.74 6.39 11.95
C VAL A 368 -2.09 7.84 11.60
N GLU A 369 -1.13 8.74 11.77
CA GLU A 369 -1.25 10.16 11.45
C GLU A 369 -0.54 10.46 10.13
N PHE A 370 -1.26 11.03 9.17
CA PHE A 370 -0.73 11.38 7.85
C PHE A 370 -0.37 12.88 7.79
N HIS A 371 0.92 13.20 7.85
CA HIS A 371 1.46 14.54 7.65
C HIS A 371 1.93 14.71 6.20
N VAL A 372 0.95 14.86 5.30
CA VAL A 372 1.19 15.02 3.86
C VAL A 372 1.09 16.50 3.49
N SER A 373 2.16 17.07 2.96
CA SER A 373 2.13 18.43 2.44
C SER A 373 1.53 18.46 1.03
N HIS A 374 0.58 19.36 0.80
CA HIS A 374 0.11 19.68 -0.55
C HIS A 374 1.04 20.75 -1.16
N GLY A 375 1.46 20.53 -2.40
CA GLY A 375 2.46 21.35 -3.10
C GLY A 375 1.98 22.75 -3.45
#